data_AF-A0A559SMX5-F1
#
_entry.id   AF-A0A559SMX5-F1
#
_cell.length_a   1.000
_cell.length_b   1.000
_cell.length_c   1.000
_cell.angle_alpha   90.00
_cell.angle_beta   90.00
_cell.angle_gamma   90.00
#
_symmetry.space_group_name_H-M   'P 1'
#
loop_
_entity.id
_entity.type
_entity.pdbx_description
1 polymer ?
#
loop_
_entity_poly.entity_id
_entity_poly.type
_entity_poly.pdbx_seq_one_letter_code
_entity_poly.pdbx_strand_id
1 'polypeptide(L)'
;MISRRQTLGLFGAAAAAAVLPAIKPTRAAATEFRIGWQKNGVLALAKRRGALESRLADRGISVSWSEFTSGPPLLEALGAGALDFGATGDVPPLFAQAAGGHLYYVGTYHGSPAGSAILVRKDSPIKTLEDLKGKKVAFKRGSSAHNVTVKVLRKAGLTIDDVQPLDLAPPDAAPAFKNGSIDAWSIWDPYLAIAEADPETRILTTAEGIVPSYSYFLANQEFTDANGQVIVDVIDELGKVGKSAQGKLDDTVKELSEITGVPAEVTRVTLSRPGADLGAVTTITDDAVAYQQALADEFYQLGIVPKQLTTGDIVWRPKAS
;
A
#
# COMPACT_ATOMS: atom_id res chain seq x y z
N MET A 1 23.82 36.26 -64.43
CA MET A 1 24.99 37.10 -64.74
C MET A 1 25.29 37.97 -63.52
N ILE A 2 26.56 37.98 -63.07
CA ILE A 2 27.21 38.90 -62.09
C ILE A 2 26.77 38.74 -60.61
N SER A 3 27.64 38.62 -59.60
CA SER A 3 29.05 38.18 -59.50
C SER A 3 29.39 37.89 -58.02
N ARG A 4 30.29 36.93 -57.80
CA ARG A 4 31.10 36.78 -56.58
C ARG A 4 31.93 38.04 -56.32
N ARG A 5 32.11 38.36 -55.02
CA ARG A 5 33.04 39.31 -54.37
C ARG A 5 32.36 40.57 -53.82
N GLN A 6 32.10 40.53 -52.51
CA GLN A 6 32.50 41.61 -51.61
C GLN A 6 32.75 41.01 -50.23
N THR A 7 34.00 41.17 -49.80
CA THR A 7 34.66 40.66 -48.61
C THR A 7 34.41 41.53 -47.39
N LEU A 8 34.28 40.86 -46.24
CA LEU A 8 34.67 41.21 -44.86
C LEU A 8 34.63 42.69 -44.40
N GLY A 9 33.88 42.92 -43.32
CA GLY A 9 34.05 44.03 -42.39
C GLY A 9 33.40 43.72 -41.04
N LEU A 10 34.21 43.74 -39.99
CA LEU A 10 34.00 43.41 -38.57
C LEU A 10 32.65 43.83 -37.94
N PHE A 11 32.15 43.06 -36.97
CA PHE A 11 32.22 43.40 -35.53
C PHE A 11 31.72 42.21 -34.69
N GLY A 12 32.62 41.66 -33.87
CA GLY A 12 32.28 40.62 -32.90
C GLY A 12 31.45 41.20 -31.77
N ALA A 13 30.28 40.61 -31.54
CA ALA A 13 29.56 40.71 -30.28
C ALA A 13 29.75 39.39 -29.54
N ALA A 14 30.63 39.39 -28.54
CA ALA A 14 30.71 38.31 -27.57
C ALA A 14 29.39 38.28 -26.79
N ALA A 15 28.56 37.28 -27.06
CA ALA A 15 27.39 37.01 -26.24
C ALA A 15 27.87 36.39 -24.91
N ALA A 16 28.04 37.24 -23.90
CA ALA A 16 28.16 36.78 -22.52
C ALA A 16 26.82 36.19 -22.10
N ALA A 17 26.67 34.87 -22.19
CA ALA A 17 25.56 34.15 -21.58
C ALA A 17 25.70 34.28 -20.07
N ALA A 18 24.95 35.20 -19.47
CA ALA A 18 24.80 35.28 -18.03
C ALA A 18 24.11 33.99 -17.57
N VAL A 19 24.90 33.10 -16.95
CA VAL A 19 24.38 31.97 -16.19
C VAL A 19 23.77 32.56 -14.93
N LEU A 20 22.51 32.97 -15.01
CA LEU A 20 21.72 33.29 -13.82
C LEU A 20 21.50 31.97 -13.07
N PRO A 21 21.84 31.89 -11.77
CA PRO A 21 21.49 30.72 -10.98
C PRO A 21 19.97 30.57 -11.01
N ALA A 22 19.49 29.41 -11.46
CA ALA A 22 18.09 29.04 -11.36
C ALA A 22 17.72 28.96 -9.89
N ILE A 23 17.19 30.05 -9.33
CA ILE A 23 16.55 30.06 -8.02
C ILE A 23 15.29 29.22 -8.20
N LYS A 24 15.35 27.95 -7.79
CA LYS A 24 14.14 27.12 -7.68
C LYS A 24 13.21 27.88 -6.71
N PRO A 25 11.99 28.26 -7.11
CA PRO A 25 11.08 28.91 -6.19
C PRO A 25 10.87 27.97 -5.01
N THR A 26 11.21 28.44 -3.81
CA THR A 26 10.89 27.73 -2.57
C THR A 26 9.37 27.63 -2.53
N ARG A 27 8.83 26.43 -2.73
CA ARG A 27 7.38 26.20 -2.63
C ARG A 27 6.94 26.68 -1.24
N ALA A 28 5.88 27.49 -1.19
CA ALA A 28 5.33 27.95 0.07
C ALA A 28 4.97 26.76 0.97
N ALA A 29 5.10 26.94 2.29
CA ALA A 29 4.69 25.93 3.26
C ALA A 29 3.24 25.51 2.99
N ALA A 30 2.97 24.20 3.03
CA ALA A 30 1.62 23.70 2.77
C ALA A 30 0.63 24.28 3.78
N THR A 31 -0.55 24.69 3.30
CA THR A 31 -1.66 25.17 4.14
C THR A 31 -2.72 24.08 4.38
N GLU A 32 -2.66 23.00 3.61
CA GLU A 32 -3.56 21.86 3.70
C GLU A 32 -2.76 20.57 3.49
N PHE A 33 -3.16 19.50 4.17
CA PHE A 33 -2.65 18.14 4.03
C PHE A 33 -3.79 17.17 3.68
N ARG A 34 -3.79 16.68 2.44
CA ARG A 34 -4.86 15.87 1.86
C ARG A 34 -4.52 14.38 1.96
N ILE A 35 -5.33 13.64 2.69
CA ILE A 35 -5.06 12.24 3.02
C ILE A 35 -6.05 11.32 2.31
N GLY A 36 -5.53 10.39 1.52
CA GLY A 36 -6.27 9.21 1.06
C GLY A 36 -6.24 8.11 2.11
N TRP A 37 -7.41 7.55 2.44
CA TRP A 37 -7.50 6.47 3.42
C TRP A 37 -8.52 5.41 2.99
N GLN A 38 -8.34 4.21 3.50
CA GLN A 38 -9.29 3.10 3.40
C GLN A 38 -9.93 2.91 4.78
N LYS A 39 -11.16 2.36 4.84
CA LYS A 39 -11.87 2.07 6.10
C LYS A 39 -11.23 0.93 6.90
N ASN A 40 -9.98 1.10 7.32
CA ASN A 40 -9.23 0.17 8.14
C ASN A 40 -8.03 0.84 8.82
N GLY A 41 -7.46 0.13 9.78
CA GLY A 41 -6.14 0.44 10.35
C GLY A 41 -6.04 1.78 11.07
N VAL A 42 -4.81 2.26 11.20
CA VAL A 42 -4.46 3.41 12.05
C VAL A 42 -4.95 4.75 11.50
N LEU A 43 -5.08 4.91 10.18
CA LEU A 43 -5.59 6.14 9.57
C LEU A 43 -7.07 6.36 9.89
N ALA A 44 -7.88 5.30 9.90
CA ALA A 44 -9.28 5.36 10.30
C ALA A 44 -9.43 5.87 11.74
N LEU A 45 -8.59 5.37 12.65
CA LEU A 45 -8.55 5.79 14.05
C LEU A 45 -8.07 7.24 14.19
N ALA A 46 -6.99 7.62 13.48
CA ALA A 46 -6.46 8.97 13.51
C ALA A 46 -7.49 9.99 13.05
N LYS A 47 -8.22 9.69 11.97
CA LYS A 47 -9.33 10.50 11.47
C LYS A 47 -10.47 10.61 12.48
N ARG A 48 -10.91 9.50 13.08
CA ARG A 48 -12.00 9.49 14.08
C ARG A 48 -11.66 10.34 15.30
N ARG A 49 -10.38 10.34 15.69
CA ARG A 49 -9.87 11.01 16.90
C ARG A 49 -9.42 12.45 16.65
N GLY A 50 -9.42 12.94 15.40
CA GLY A 50 -8.91 14.28 15.05
C GLY A 50 -7.41 14.45 15.34
N ALA A 51 -6.66 13.35 15.31
CA ALA A 51 -5.29 13.31 15.81
C ALA A 51 -4.33 14.11 14.94
N LEU A 52 -4.46 14.01 13.61
CA LEU A 52 -3.58 14.71 12.67
C LEU A 52 -3.94 16.20 12.57
N GLU A 53 -5.23 16.53 12.66
CA GLU A 53 -5.71 17.90 12.77
C GLU A 53 -5.08 18.59 13.97
N SER A 54 -5.11 17.93 15.15
CA SER A 54 -4.52 18.46 16.38
C SER A 54 -2.99 18.58 16.27
N ARG A 55 -2.33 17.56 15.69
CA ARG A 55 -0.87 17.52 15.51
C ARG A 55 -0.33 18.62 14.61
N LEU A 56 -1.10 19.01 13.59
CA LEU A 56 -0.67 19.96 12.57
C LEU A 56 -1.24 21.38 12.76
N ALA A 57 -2.14 21.58 13.73
CA ALA A 57 -2.75 22.88 14.03
C ALA A 57 -1.73 23.98 14.34
N ASP A 58 -0.71 23.70 15.16
CA ASP A 58 0.34 24.66 15.52
C ASP A 58 1.22 25.08 14.33
N ARG A 59 1.16 24.33 13.22
CA ARG A 59 1.82 24.66 11.95
C ARG A 59 0.91 25.42 10.98
N GLY A 60 -0.35 25.65 11.33
CA GLY A 60 -1.34 26.30 10.47
C GLY A 60 -1.77 25.44 9.27
N ILE A 61 -1.65 24.11 9.38
CA ILE A 61 -1.98 23.18 8.30
C ILE A 61 -3.33 22.51 8.61
N SER A 62 -4.31 22.65 7.72
CA SER A 62 -5.58 21.90 7.81
C SER A 62 -5.42 20.48 7.28
N VAL A 63 -6.25 19.54 7.73
CA VAL A 63 -6.28 18.16 7.22
C VAL A 63 -7.60 17.89 6.53
N SER A 64 -7.56 17.29 5.34
CA SER A 64 -8.73 16.79 4.64
C SER A 64 -8.57 15.31 4.27
N TRP A 65 -9.69 14.60 4.19
CA TRP A 65 -9.72 13.15 4.07
C TRP A 65 -10.57 12.71 2.88
N SER A 66 -10.02 11.87 2.02
CA SER A 66 -10.72 11.21 0.91
C SER A 66 -10.72 9.70 1.11
N GLU A 67 -11.91 9.10 1.17
CA GLU A 67 -12.06 7.65 1.31
C GLU A 67 -11.89 6.93 -0.03
N PHE A 68 -11.16 5.82 -0.03
CA PHE A 68 -10.98 4.94 -1.18
C PHE A 68 -11.36 3.50 -0.85
N THR A 69 -11.84 2.77 -1.85
CA THR A 69 -12.23 1.35 -1.71
C THR A 69 -11.04 0.40 -1.78
N SER A 70 -9.91 0.81 -2.36
CA SER A 70 -8.70 0.00 -2.49
C SER A 70 -7.46 0.86 -2.76
N GLY A 71 -6.27 0.24 -2.72
CA GLY A 71 -4.99 0.90 -2.94
C GLY A 71 -4.77 1.49 -4.34
N PRO A 72 -5.09 0.81 -5.46
CA PRO A 72 -4.84 1.34 -6.81
C PRO A 72 -5.45 2.73 -7.08
N PRO A 73 -6.76 2.99 -6.90
CA PRO A 73 -7.33 4.31 -7.14
C PRO A 73 -6.79 5.38 -6.18
N LEU A 74 -6.40 5.00 -4.95
CA LEU A 74 -5.75 5.91 -4.00
C LEU A 74 -4.39 6.36 -4.54
N LEU A 75 -3.57 5.44 -5.06
CA LEU A 75 -2.24 5.76 -5.57
C LEU A 75 -2.27 6.52 -6.90
N GLU A 76 -3.29 6.29 -7.73
CA GLU A 76 -3.53 7.13 -8.92
C GLU A 76 -3.79 8.59 -8.52
N ALA A 77 -4.67 8.82 -7.53
CA ALA A 77 -4.95 10.16 -7.03
C ALA A 77 -3.72 10.80 -6.35
N LEU A 78 -2.94 10.03 -5.58
CA LEU A 78 -1.71 10.48 -4.94
C LEU A 78 -0.62 10.86 -5.97
N GLY A 79 -0.39 9.99 -6.95
CA GLY A 79 0.58 10.22 -8.02
C GLY A 79 0.22 11.40 -8.92
N ALA A 80 -1.08 11.67 -9.10
CA ALA A 80 -1.59 12.84 -9.81
C ALA A 80 -1.56 14.15 -8.98
N GLY A 81 -1.16 14.09 -7.70
CA GLY A 81 -1.12 15.25 -6.81
C GLY A 81 -2.49 15.72 -6.29
N ALA A 82 -3.52 14.90 -6.42
CA ALA A 82 -4.83 15.15 -5.81
C ALA A 82 -4.83 14.85 -4.29
N LEU A 83 -3.88 14.02 -3.84
CA LEU A 83 -3.59 13.74 -2.43
C LEU A 83 -2.12 14.03 -2.14
N ASP A 84 -1.81 14.21 -0.86
CA ASP A 84 -0.44 14.41 -0.37
C ASP A 84 0.09 13.15 0.33
N PHE A 85 -0.79 12.34 0.91
CA PHE A 85 -0.44 11.17 1.70
C PHE A 85 -1.51 10.08 1.60
N GLY A 86 -1.11 8.82 1.75
CA GLY A 86 -2.05 7.72 1.95
C GLY A 86 -1.36 6.40 2.27
N ALA A 87 -2.15 5.35 2.47
CA ALA A 87 -1.63 4.03 2.84
C ALA A 87 -2.21 2.91 1.98
N THR A 88 -1.36 1.95 1.63
CA THR A 88 -1.74 0.73 0.91
C THR A 88 -0.95 -0.48 1.42
N GLY A 89 -1.32 -1.68 0.95
CA GLY A 89 -0.44 -2.85 1.05
C GLY A 89 0.83 -2.72 0.21
N ASP A 90 1.57 -3.82 0.13
CA ASP A 90 2.85 -3.98 -0.55
C ASP A 90 2.75 -3.97 -2.09
N VAL A 91 1.71 -4.57 -2.67
CA VAL A 91 1.62 -4.72 -4.14
C VAL A 91 1.23 -3.43 -4.89
N PRO A 92 0.20 -2.64 -4.49
CA PRO A 92 -0.24 -1.47 -5.27
C PRO A 92 0.87 -0.44 -5.59
N PRO A 93 1.80 -0.12 -4.66
CA PRO A 93 2.92 0.79 -4.93
C PRO A 93 3.80 0.37 -6.12
N LEU A 94 3.95 -0.93 -6.38
CA LEU A 94 4.70 -1.41 -7.53
C LEU A 94 4.06 -0.98 -8.85
N PHE A 95 2.74 -1.06 -8.95
CA PHE A 95 2.00 -0.62 -10.14
C PHE A 95 2.05 0.90 -10.29
N ALA A 96 1.95 1.64 -9.19
CA ALA A 96 2.05 3.10 -9.23
C ALA A 96 3.44 3.57 -9.67
N GLN A 97 4.52 2.96 -9.14
CA GLN A 97 5.88 3.20 -9.62
C GLN A 97 6.03 2.77 -11.08
N ALA A 98 5.40 1.65 -11.46
CA ALA A 98 5.46 1.16 -12.82
C ALA A 98 4.82 2.14 -13.83
N ALA A 99 3.75 2.82 -13.41
CA ALA A 99 3.08 3.87 -14.16
C ALA A 99 3.84 5.22 -14.17
N GLY A 100 4.94 5.35 -13.40
CA GLY A 100 5.69 6.60 -13.28
C GLY A 100 5.07 7.59 -12.28
N GLY A 101 4.31 7.11 -11.30
CA GLY A 101 3.72 7.95 -10.26
C GLY A 101 4.77 8.71 -9.44
N HIS A 102 4.51 10.00 -9.17
CA HIS A 102 5.39 10.88 -8.41
C HIS A 102 5.14 10.77 -6.91
N LEU A 103 5.57 9.65 -6.33
CA LEU A 103 5.36 9.34 -4.91
C LEU A 103 6.62 8.76 -4.28
N TYR A 104 6.71 8.87 -2.95
CA TYR A 104 7.72 8.22 -2.14
C TYR A 104 7.10 7.21 -1.17
N TYR A 105 7.83 6.13 -0.88
CA TYR A 105 7.70 5.41 0.38
C TYR A 105 8.26 6.28 1.50
N VAL A 106 7.41 6.66 2.46
CA VAL A 106 7.81 7.51 3.59
C VAL A 106 7.70 6.79 4.94
N GLY A 107 6.90 5.75 5.01
CA GLY A 107 6.66 4.98 6.22
C GLY A 107 6.22 3.55 5.92
N THR A 108 6.23 2.74 6.97
CA THR A 108 5.75 1.36 6.93
C THR A 108 4.90 1.09 8.17
N TYR A 109 3.93 0.19 8.02
CA TYR A 109 3.31 -0.46 9.16
C TYR A 109 3.20 -1.96 8.93
N HIS A 110 3.36 -2.72 10.01
CA HIS A 110 3.28 -4.17 9.99
C HIS A 110 1.92 -4.67 10.45
N GLY A 111 1.26 -5.43 9.58
CA GLY A 111 0.06 -6.19 9.94
C GLY A 111 0.39 -7.58 10.49
N SER A 112 -0.66 -8.37 10.72
CA SER A 112 -0.52 -9.78 11.03
C SER A 112 -0.43 -10.61 9.74
N PRO A 113 0.60 -11.45 9.56
CA PRO A 113 0.60 -12.49 8.51
C PRO A 113 -0.57 -13.49 8.65
N ALA A 114 -1.06 -13.72 9.86
CA ALA A 114 -2.24 -14.55 10.09
C ALA A 114 -3.54 -13.90 9.56
N GLY A 115 -3.51 -12.59 9.28
CA GLY A 115 -4.60 -11.84 8.65
C GLY A 115 -4.68 -11.99 7.14
N SER A 116 -3.91 -12.92 6.54
CA SER A 116 -4.04 -13.31 5.14
C SER A 116 -4.00 -14.82 5.02
N ALA A 117 -4.87 -15.38 4.18
CA ALA A 117 -5.02 -16.83 4.08
C ALA A 117 -5.51 -17.28 2.70
N ILE A 118 -5.35 -18.58 2.44
CA ILE A 118 -6.12 -19.29 1.41
C ILE A 118 -7.21 -20.09 2.09
N LEU A 119 -8.45 -19.81 1.71
CA LEU A 119 -9.66 -20.44 2.19
C LEU A 119 -10.12 -21.52 1.22
N VAL A 120 -10.70 -22.58 1.76
CA VAL A 120 -11.43 -23.61 1.03
C VAL A 120 -12.73 -23.89 1.76
N ARG A 121 -13.75 -24.41 1.08
CA ARG A 121 -14.96 -24.86 1.79
C ARG A 121 -14.63 -26.02 2.73
N LYS A 122 -15.43 -26.15 3.78
CA LYS A 122 -15.26 -27.17 4.82
C LYS A 122 -15.31 -28.58 4.24
N ASP A 123 -16.20 -28.82 3.29
CA ASP A 123 -16.41 -30.06 2.55
C ASP A 123 -15.40 -30.30 1.41
N SER A 124 -14.54 -29.31 1.11
CA SER A 124 -13.61 -29.38 -0.02
C SER A 124 -12.62 -30.55 0.13
N PRO A 125 -12.34 -31.29 -0.95
CA PRO A 125 -11.32 -32.34 -0.94
C PRO A 125 -9.89 -31.79 -0.81
N ILE A 126 -9.68 -30.47 -0.96
CA ILE A 126 -8.37 -29.80 -0.88
C ILE A 126 -7.91 -29.78 0.59
N LYS A 127 -6.89 -30.57 0.91
CA LYS A 127 -6.37 -30.72 2.29
C LYS A 127 -4.94 -30.23 2.42
N THR A 128 -4.15 -30.26 1.35
CA THR A 128 -2.78 -29.77 1.32
C THR A 128 -2.60 -28.65 0.29
N LEU A 129 -1.42 -28.04 0.25
CA LEU A 129 -1.14 -26.97 -0.71
C LEU A 129 -1.01 -27.52 -2.14
N GLU A 130 -0.50 -28.73 -2.29
CA GLU A 130 -0.34 -29.44 -3.57
C GLU A 130 -1.70 -29.73 -4.23
N ASP A 131 -2.75 -29.93 -3.42
CA ASP A 131 -4.13 -30.15 -3.88
C ASP A 131 -4.72 -28.94 -4.63
N LEU A 132 -4.07 -27.77 -4.56
CA LEU A 132 -4.46 -26.58 -5.34
C LEU A 132 -4.20 -26.76 -6.85
N LYS A 133 -3.38 -27.74 -7.26
CA LYS A 133 -3.09 -27.99 -8.67
C LYS A 133 -4.37 -28.26 -9.47
N GLY A 134 -4.54 -27.50 -10.55
CA GLY A 134 -5.68 -27.53 -11.46
C GLY A 134 -6.97 -26.88 -10.92
N LYS A 135 -6.95 -26.32 -9.70
CA LYS A 135 -8.12 -25.74 -9.03
C LYS A 135 -8.35 -24.29 -9.40
N LYS A 136 -9.60 -23.85 -9.30
CA LYS A 136 -10.00 -22.44 -9.42
C LYS A 136 -9.64 -21.68 -8.14
N VAL A 137 -8.58 -20.88 -8.21
CA VAL A 137 -8.09 -20.08 -7.09
C VAL A 137 -8.41 -18.62 -7.35
N ALA A 138 -9.35 -18.05 -6.59
CA ALA A 138 -9.71 -16.64 -6.72
C ALA A 138 -8.86 -15.75 -5.84
N PHE A 139 -8.45 -14.61 -6.39
CA PHE A 139 -7.81 -13.50 -5.69
C PHE A 139 -7.88 -12.26 -6.59
N LYS A 140 -7.80 -11.06 -6.01
CA LYS A 140 -7.70 -9.85 -6.85
C LYS A 140 -6.29 -9.73 -7.43
N ARG A 141 -6.15 -9.69 -8.76
CA ARG A 141 -4.86 -9.44 -9.43
C ARG A 141 -4.30 -8.09 -8.98
N GLY A 142 -3.02 -8.09 -8.58
CA GLY A 142 -2.34 -6.89 -8.10
C GLY A 142 -2.67 -6.49 -6.64
N SER A 143 -3.29 -7.38 -5.88
CA SER A 143 -3.48 -7.23 -4.42
C SER A 143 -2.45 -8.02 -3.61
N SER A 144 -2.40 -7.83 -2.29
CA SER A 144 -1.61 -8.66 -1.39
C SER A 144 -1.98 -10.15 -1.47
N ALA A 145 -3.25 -10.50 -1.71
CA ALA A 145 -3.66 -11.89 -1.94
C ALA A 145 -3.01 -12.51 -3.19
N HIS A 146 -2.66 -11.71 -4.19
CA HIS A 146 -1.91 -12.19 -5.35
C HIS A 146 -0.51 -12.65 -4.93
N ASN A 147 0.19 -11.84 -4.12
CA ASN A 147 1.50 -12.18 -3.57
C ASN A 147 1.42 -13.43 -2.67
N VAL A 148 0.44 -13.47 -1.74
CA VAL A 148 0.21 -14.65 -0.89
C VAL A 148 -0.02 -15.91 -1.71
N THR A 149 -0.85 -15.84 -2.75
CA THR A 149 -1.11 -16.99 -3.64
C THR A 149 0.18 -17.47 -4.31
N VAL A 150 0.96 -16.57 -4.91
CA VAL A 150 2.24 -16.90 -5.56
C VAL A 150 3.20 -17.59 -4.59
N LYS A 151 3.36 -17.05 -3.37
CA LYS A 151 4.29 -17.57 -2.37
C LYS A 151 3.83 -18.91 -1.78
N VAL A 152 2.53 -19.08 -1.57
CA VAL A 152 1.93 -20.34 -1.11
C VAL A 152 2.09 -21.43 -2.16
N LEU A 153 1.79 -21.13 -3.44
CA LEU A 153 1.97 -22.09 -4.53
C LEU A 153 3.45 -22.51 -4.64
N ARG A 154 4.38 -21.57 -4.57
CA ARG A 154 5.82 -21.89 -4.60
C ARG A 154 6.25 -22.81 -3.46
N LYS A 155 5.71 -22.61 -2.26
CA LYS A 155 5.98 -23.50 -1.10
C LYS A 155 5.53 -24.94 -1.37
N ALA A 156 4.51 -25.13 -2.20
CA ALA A 156 4.01 -26.42 -2.66
C ALA A 156 4.72 -26.95 -3.93
N GLY A 157 5.76 -26.26 -4.43
CA GLY A 157 6.39 -26.58 -5.71
C GLY A 157 5.52 -26.31 -6.94
N LEU A 158 4.49 -25.48 -6.80
CA LEU A 158 3.56 -25.08 -7.86
C LEU A 158 3.85 -23.65 -8.34
N THR A 159 3.37 -23.36 -9.54
CA THR A 159 3.36 -22.01 -10.13
C THR A 159 1.93 -21.54 -10.33
N ILE A 160 1.76 -20.27 -10.73
CA ILE A 160 0.42 -19.75 -11.05
C ILE A 160 -0.21 -20.48 -12.25
N ASP A 161 0.61 -21.03 -13.15
CA ASP A 161 0.17 -21.80 -14.31
C ASP A 161 -0.29 -23.22 -13.96
N ASP A 162 0.03 -23.70 -12.75
CA ASP A 162 -0.47 -24.97 -12.24
C ASP A 162 -1.91 -24.85 -11.68
N VAL A 163 -2.49 -23.66 -11.60
CA VAL A 163 -3.86 -23.42 -11.12
C VAL A 163 -4.69 -22.68 -12.17
N GLN A 164 -5.99 -22.53 -11.93
CA GLN A 164 -6.88 -21.66 -12.70
C GLN A 164 -7.10 -20.35 -11.92
N PRO A 165 -6.27 -19.31 -12.13
CA PRO A 165 -6.40 -18.06 -11.39
C PRO A 165 -7.65 -17.28 -11.85
N LEU A 166 -8.45 -16.81 -10.89
CA LEU A 166 -9.64 -16.01 -11.16
C LEU A 166 -9.51 -14.62 -10.52
N ASP A 167 -9.47 -13.57 -11.34
CA ASP A 167 -9.36 -12.18 -10.88
C ASP A 167 -10.73 -11.68 -10.38
N LEU A 168 -10.98 -11.87 -9.07
CA LEU A 168 -12.22 -11.44 -8.42
C LEU A 168 -11.92 -10.48 -7.27
N ALA A 169 -12.67 -9.39 -7.20
CA ALA A 169 -12.65 -8.51 -6.03
C ALA A 169 -13.41 -9.19 -4.85
N PRO A 170 -13.15 -8.82 -3.59
CA PRO A 170 -13.81 -9.45 -2.44
C PRO A 170 -15.35 -9.51 -2.51
N PRO A 171 -16.07 -8.46 -2.97
CA PRO A 171 -17.53 -8.51 -3.11
C PRO A 171 -18.04 -9.58 -4.08
N ASP A 172 -17.24 -9.94 -5.10
CA ASP A 172 -17.58 -10.95 -6.10
C ASP A 172 -17.07 -12.35 -5.69
N ALA A 173 -15.89 -12.39 -5.07
CA ALA A 173 -15.25 -13.63 -4.63
C ALA A 173 -16.00 -14.30 -3.47
N ALA A 174 -16.52 -13.52 -2.51
CA ALA A 174 -17.25 -14.05 -1.36
C ALA A 174 -18.49 -14.89 -1.73
N PRO A 175 -19.45 -14.39 -2.56
CA PRO A 175 -20.57 -15.23 -3.00
C PRO A 175 -20.14 -16.39 -3.90
N ALA A 176 -19.12 -16.20 -4.76
CA ALA A 176 -18.58 -17.27 -5.60
C ALA A 176 -17.91 -18.40 -4.79
N PHE A 177 -17.26 -18.06 -3.67
CA PHE A 177 -16.72 -19.02 -2.71
C PHE A 177 -17.84 -19.80 -2.04
N LYS A 178 -18.83 -19.08 -1.49
CA LYS A 178 -19.95 -19.66 -0.75
C LYS A 178 -20.78 -20.62 -1.62
N ASN A 179 -21.00 -20.28 -2.89
CA ASN A 179 -21.76 -21.12 -3.81
C ASN A 179 -20.94 -22.22 -4.51
N GLY A 180 -19.62 -22.26 -4.32
CA GLY A 180 -18.73 -23.27 -4.92
C GLY A 180 -18.33 -23.04 -6.37
N SER A 181 -18.51 -21.83 -6.91
CA SER A 181 -18.03 -21.48 -8.25
C SER A 181 -16.51 -21.43 -8.33
N ILE A 182 -15.84 -21.27 -7.18
CA ILE A 182 -14.39 -21.30 -7.00
C ILE A 182 -14.00 -22.34 -5.95
N ASP A 183 -12.83 -22.95 -6.11
CA ASP A 183 -12.37 -24.06 -5.25
C ASP A 183 -11.60 -23.55 -4.02
N ALA A 184 -10.87 -22.45 -4.19
CA ALA A 184 -10.12 -21.78 -3.14
C ALA A 184 -10.17 -20.26 -3.31
N TRP A 185 -10.05 -19.53 -2.21
CA TRP A 185 -10.07 -18.07 -2.19
C TRP A 185 -8.91 -17.52 -1.34
N SER A 186 -7.97 -16.81 -1.96
CA SER A 186 -6.94 -16.07 -1.23
C SER A 186 -7.44 -14.67 -0.89
N ILE A 187 -7.36 -14.32 0.40
CA ILE A 187 -7.96 -13.10 0.93
C ILE A 187 -7.24 -12.60 2.20
N TRP A 188 -7.54 -11.37 2.60
CA TRP A 188 -7.04 -10.68 3.79
C TRP A 188 -8.18 -10.24 4.73
N ASP A 189 -7.87 -9.91 5.98
CA ASP A 189 -8.82 -9.31 6.91
C ASP A 189 -9.31 -7.91 6.48
N PRO A 190 -10.55 -7.53 6.80
CA PRO A 190 -11.50 -8.26 7.64
C PRO A 190 -12.29 -9.33 6.88
N TYR A 191 -12.15 -9.43 5.55
CA TYR A 191 -12.89 -10.42 4.76
C TYR A 191 -12.56 -11.86 5.15
N LEU A 192 -11.30 -12.13 5.53
CA LEU A 192 -10.90 -13.39 6.11
C LEU A 192 -11.69 -13.71 7.39
N ALA A 193 -11.67 -12.82 8.40
CA ALA A 193 -12.46 -13.01 9.63
C ALA A 193 -13.97 -13.17 9.37
N ILE A 194 -14.53 -12.44 8.40
CA ILE A 194 -15.95 -12.57 7.99
C ILE A 194 -16.21 -13.98 7.43
N ALA A 195 -15.35 -14.46 6.53
CA ALA A 195 -15.50 -15.77 5.91
C ALA A 195 -15.27 -16.90 6.93
N GLU A 196 -14.30 -16.73 7.84
CA GLU A 196 -13.96 -17.66 8.91
C GLU A 196 -15.11 -17.84 9.92
N ALA A 197 -15.98 -16.85 10.08
CA ALA A 197 -17.18 -16.96 10.90
C ALA A 197 -18.27 -17.87 10.29
N ASP A 198 -18.20 -18.18 8.99
CA ASP A 198 -19.08 -19.16 8.36
C ASP A 198 -18.56 -20.58 8.67
N PRO A 199 -19.36 -21.46 9.32
CA PRO A 199 -18.93 -22.82 9.66
C PRO A 199 -18.58 -23.70 8.44
N GLU A 200 -19.03 -23.29 7.24
CA GLU A 200 -18.70 -23.95 5.98
C GLU A 200 -17.36 -23.50 5.39
N THR A 201 -16.61 -22.63 6.07
CA THR A 201 -15.27 -22.19 5.68
C THR A 201 -14.19 -22.93 6.44
N ARG A 202 -13.09 -23.23 5.76
CA ARG A 202 -11.87 -23.77 6.36
C ARG A 202 -10.64 -23.02 5.82
N ILE A 203 -9.77 -22.59 6.72
CA ILE A 203 -8.45 -22.09 6.35
C ILE A 203 -7.59 -23.27 5.89
N LEU A 204 -7.10 -23.23 4.65
CA LEU A 204 -6.10 -24.18 4.14
C LEU A 204 -4.72 -23.82 4.68
N THR A 205 -4.37 -22.54 4.62
CA THR A 205 -3.12 -21.99 5.18
C THR A 205 -3.23 -20.49 5.39
N THR A 206 -2.52 -19.96 6.40
CA THR A 206 -2.29 -18.52 6.57
C THR A 206 -0.98 -18.10 5.91
N ALA A 207 -0.68 -16.81 5.84
CA ALA A 207 0.60 -16.32 5.35
C ALA A 207 1.73 -16.41 6.40
N GLU A 208 1.47 -16.94 7.60
CA GLU A 208 2.46 -17.07 8.66
C GLU A 208 3.67 -17.91 8.23
N GLY A 209 4.87 -17.34 8.39
CA GLY A 209 6.11 -17.95 7.94
C GLY A 209 6.23 -18.12 6.42
N ILE A 210 5.37 -17.45 5.63
CA ILE A 210 5.37 -17.47 4.16
C ILE A 210 5.55 -16.06 3.60
N VAL A 211 4.68 -15.13 4.00
CA VAL A 211 4.71 -13.74 3.53
C VAL A 211 4.62 -12.80 4.73
N PRO A 212 5.62 -11.93 4.96
CA PRO A 212 5.49 -10.89 5.98
C PRO A 212 4.39 -9.89 5.58
N SER A 213 3.65 -9.39 6.56
CA SER A 213 2.52 -8.48 6.32
C SER A 213 3.00 -7.03 6.33
N TYR A 214 3.68 -6.61 5.26
CA TYR A 214 4.08 -5.22 5.06
C TYR A 214 2.94 -4.40 4.46
N SER A 215 2.82 -3.18 4.93
CA SER A 215 2.02 -2.13 4.30
C SER A 215 2.78 -0.82 4.40
N TYR A 216 2.48 0.10 3.49
CA TYR A 216 3.30 1.29 3.29
C TYR A 216 2.46 2.55 3.41
N PHE A 217 3.09 3.57 3.99
CA PHE A 217 2.65 4.96 3.87
C PHE A 217 3.39 5.59 2.70
N LEU A 218 2.62 6.13 1.76
CA LEU A 218 3.12 6.78 0.56
C LEU A 218 2.78 8.27 0.63
N ALA A 219 3.66 9.10 0.11
CA ALA A 219 3.42 10.54 0.02
C ALA A 219 3.79 11.08 -1.36
N ASN A 220 3.11 12.14 -1.79
CA ASN A 220 3.44 12.81 -3.05
C ASN A 220 4.87 13.39 -2.96
N GLN A 221 5.66 13.19 -4.01
CA GLN A 221 7.07 13.58 -4.05
C GLN A 221 7.25 15.10 -3.87
N GLU A 222 6.51 15.91 -4.61
CA GLU A 222 6.63 17.37 -4.57
C GLU A 222 6.16 17.95 -3.23
N PHE A 223 5.14 17.34 -2.61
CA PHE A 223 4.73 17.71 -1.26
C PHE A 223 5.82 17.37 -0.24
N THR A 224 6.36 16.15 -0.30
CA THR A 224 7.33 15.63 0.66
C THR A 224 8.66 16.40 0.60
N ASP A 225 9.14 16.71 -0.60
CA ASP A 225 10.37 17.49 -0.79
C ASP A 225 10.27 18.88 -0.14
N ALA A 226 9.09 19.50 -0.16
CA ALA A 226 8.82 20.80 0.45
C ALA A 226 8.45 20.73 1.94
N ASN A 227 7.80 19.65 2.39
CA ASN A 227 7.16 19.54 3.70
C ASN A 227 7.60 18.30 4.49
N GLY A 228 8.85 17.84 4.32
CA GLY A 228 9.34 16.60 4.93
C GLY A 228 9.10 16.49 6.45
N GLN A 229 9.15 17.60 7.19
CA GLN A 229 8.85 17.57 8.63
C GLN A 229 7.38 17.23 8.93
N VAL A 230 6.43 17.63 8.08
CA VAL A 230 5.02 17.23 8.20
C VAL A 230 4.89 15.72 8.09
N ILE A 231 5.63 15.10 7.16
CA ILE A 231 5.65 13.64 7.00
C ILE A 231 6.20 12.95 8.26
N VAL A 232 7.30 13.45 8.83
CA VAL A 232 7.83 12.91 10.11
C VAL A 232 6.79 13.03 11.22
N ASP A 233 6.17 14.20 11.37
CA ASP A 233 5.20 14.47 12.43
C ASP A 233 3.94 13.60 12.30
N VAL A 234 3.49 13.34 11.06
CA VAL A 234 2.35 12.46 10.76
C VAL A 234 2.68 11.00 11.09
N ILE A 235 3.84 10.49 10.65
CA ILE A 235 4.23 9.10 10.95
C ILE A 235 4.39 8.87 12.45
N ASP A 236 5.01 9.80 13.17
CA ASP A 236 5.13 9.77 14.64
C ASP A 236 3.74 9.74 15.32
N GLU A 237 2.84 10.62 14.88
CA GLU A 237 1.49 10.69 15.44
C GLU A 237 0.66 9.43 15.15
N LEU A 238 0.76 8.86 13.94
CA LEU A 238 0.14 7.58 13.62
C LEU A 238 0.68 6.45 14.53
N GLY A 239 1.99 6.43 14.81
CA GLY A 239 2.56 5.49 15.78
C GLY A 239 1.98 5.65 17.18
N LYS A 240 1.73 6.87 17.65
CA LYS A 240 1.08 7.14 18.95
C LYS A 240 -0.38 6.70 18.97
N VAL A 241 -1.15 7.04 17.92
CA VAL A 241 -2.55 6.60 17.76
C VAL A 241 -2.63 5.08 17.78
N GLY A 242 -1.76 4.42 17.01
CA GLY A 242 -1.67 2.97 16.92
C GLY A 242 -1.35 2.31 18.25
N LYS A 243 -0.29 2.75 18.94
CA LYS A 243 0.10 2.23 20.26
C LYS A 243 -1.01 2.42 21.30
N SER A 244 -1.65 3.59 21.30
CA SER A 244 -2.77 3.85 22.21
C SER A 244 -3.97 2.96 21.90
N ALA A 245 -4.25 2.69 20.64
CA ALA A 245 -5.33 1.80 20.22
C ALA A 245 -5.03 0.34 20.61
N GLN A 246 -3.80 -0.12 20.38
CA GLN A 246 -3.36 -1.47 20.76
C GLN A 246 -3.51 -1.71 22.28
N GLY A 247 -3.19 -0.71 23.11
CA GLY A 247 -3.35 -0.77 24.56
C GLY A 247 -4.79 -0.72 25.07
N LYS A 248 -5.76 -0.38 24.21
CA LYS A 248 -7.19 -0.26 24.54
C LYS A 248 -8.04 -1.01 23.52
N LEU A 249 -7.81 -2.33 23.44
CA LEU A 249 -8.36 -3.15 22.37
C LEU A 249 -9.89 -3.15 22.33
N ASP A 250 -10.56 -3.18 23.49
CA ASP A 250 -12.03 -3.19 23.55
C ASP A 250 -12.66 -1.92 22.98
N ASP A 251 -12.15 -0.74 23.38
CA ASP A 251 -12.57 0.54 22.83
C ASP A 251 -12.26 0.63 21.34
N THR A 252 -11.07 0.17 20.94
CA THR A 252 -10.63 0.18 19.54
C THR A 252 -11.49 -0.71 18.65
N VAL A 253 -11.89 -1.89 19.14
CA VAL A 253 -12.84 -2.78 18.44
C VAL A 253 -14.16 -2.06 18.20
N LYS A 254 -14.70 -1.38 19.22
CA LYS A 254 -15.94 -0.61 19.09
C LYS A 254 -15.78 0.53 18.08
N GLU A 255 -14.73 1.33 18.19
CA GLU A 255 -14.45 2.45 17.29
C GLU A 255 -14.33 1.97 15.83
N LEU A 256 -13.52 0.94 15.57
CA LEU A 256 -13.34 0.42 14.21
C LEU A 256 -14.61 -0.25 13.68
N SER A 257 -15.39 -0.93 14.53
CA SER A 257 -16.68 -1.48 14.13
C SER A 257 -17.64 -0.37 13.68
N GLU A 258 -17.73 0.73 14.42
CA GLU A 258 -18.55 1.90 14.04
C GLU A 258 -18.08 2.57 12.75
N ILE A 259 -16.76 2.69 12.53
CA ILE A 259 -16.19 3.33 11.34
C ILE A 259 -16.42 2.48 10.08
N THR A 260 -16.22 1.17 10.21
CA THR A 260 -16.17 0.25 9.06
C THR A 260 -17.52 -0.38 8.76
N GLY A 261 -18.43 -0.43 9.74
CA GLY A 261 -19.65 -1.24 9.68
C GLY A 261 -19.41 -2.74 9.84
N VAL A 262 -18.16 -3.17 10.05
CA VAL A 262 -17.83 -4.57 10.33
C VAL A 262 -18.25 -4.90 11.76
N PRO A 263 -18.92 -6.03 12.03
CA PRO A 263 -19.31 -6.41 13.38
C PRO A 263 -18.13 -6.44 14.37
N ALA A 264 -18.41 -6.12 15.63
CA ALA A 264 -17.38 -5.97 16.67
C ALA A 264 -16.61 -7.29 16.91
N GLU A 265 -17.29 -8.43 16.82
CA GLU A 265 -16.70 -9.76 16.96
C GLU A 265 -15.71 -10.08 15.83
N VAL A 266 -16.04 -9.74 14.58
CA VAL A 266 -15.13 -9.89 13.43
C VAL A 266 -13.94 -8.94 13.54
N THR A 267 -14.21 -7.71 13.94
CA THR A 267 -13.17 -6.70 14.18
C THR A 267 -12.21 -7.17 15.27
N ARG A 268 -12.73 -7.76 16.36
CA ARG A 268 -11.92 -8.34 17.43
C ARG A 268 -11.03 -9.46 16.94
N VAL A 269 -11.54 -10.38 16.11
CA VAL A 269 -10.71 -11.44 15.50
C VAL A 269 -9.54 -10.82 14.73
N THR A 270 -9.82 -9.86 13.86
CA THR A 270 -8.79 -9.16 13.06
C THR A 270 -7.69 -8.54 13.93
N LEU A 271 -8.08 -7.81 14.98
CA LEU A 271 -7.13 -7.08 15.83
C LEU A 271 -6.41 -7.96 16.87
N SER A 272 -6.87 -9.18 17.08
CA SER A 272 -6.28 -10.14 18.02
C SER A 272 -5.48 -11.25 17.35
N ARG A 273 -5.35 -11.22 16.01
CA ARG A 273 -4.52 -12.20 15.30
C ARG A 273 -3.07 -12.13 15.77
N PRO A 274 -2.35 -13.28 15.81
CA PRO A 274 -0.93 -13.30 16.16
C PRO A 274 -0.11 -12.30 15.32
N GLY A 275 0.67 -11.45 15.99
CA GLY A 275 1.46 -10.40 15.33
C GLY A 275 0.68 -9.16 14.88
N ALA A 276 -0.62 -9.05 15.19
CA ALA A 276 -1.35 -7.80 14.98
C ALA A 276 -0.85 -6.73 15.97
N ASP A 277 -0.35 -5.62 15.44
CA ASP A 277 0.09 -4.47 16.22
C ASP A 277 -0.23 -3.18 15.47
N LEU A 278 -1.29 -2.49 15.90
CA LEU A 278 -1.67 -1.18 15.34
C LEU A 278 -0.59 -0.11 15.56
N GLY A 279 0.27 -0.28 16.57
CA GLY A 279 1.36 0.62 16.93
C GLY A 279 2.66 0.37 16.19
N ALA A 280 2.76 -0.68 15.38
CA ALA A 280 3.93 -1.01 14.56
C ALA A 280 4.07 -0.09 13.34
N VAL A 281 3.97 1.22 13.55
CA VAL A 281 4.11 2.28 12.56
C VAL A 281 5.46 2.96 12.73
N THR A 282 6.23 3.05 11.65
CA THR A 282 7.55 3.69 11.64
C THR A 282 7.80 4.40 10.31
N THR A 283 8.83 5.25 10.26
CA THR A 283 9.41 5.67 8.98
C THR A 283 9.94 4.45 8.24
N ILE A 284 10.06 4.54 6.92
CA ILE A 284 10.49 3.41 6.09
C ILE A 284 11.82 2.81 6.59
N THR A 285 11.87 1.48 6.75
CA THR A 285 13.04 0.75 7.25
C THR A 285 13.79 0.04 6.14
N ASP A 286 15.07 -0.28 6.35
CA ASP A 286 15.88 -1.01 5.37
C ASP A 286 15.28 -2.39 5.04
N ASP A 287 14.77 -3.11 6.04
CA ASP A 287 14.08 -4.40 5.84
C ASP A 287 12.83 -4.27 4.98
N ALA A 288 12.04 -3.21 5.19
CA ALA A 288 10.85 -2.94 4.39
C ALA A 288 11.20 -2.61 2.93
N VAL A 289 12.31 -1.91 2.69
CA VAL A 289 12.81 -1.61 1.34
C VAL A 289 13.34 -2.89 0.66
N ALA A 290 14.12 -3.70 1.38
CA ALA A 290 14.65 -4.96 0.87
C ALA A 290 13.54 -5.94 0.50
N TYR A 291 12.52 -6.08 1.37
CA TYR A 291 11.32 -6.86 1.07
C TYR A 291 10.61 -6.33 -0.18
N GLN A 292 10.38 -5.02 -0.28
CA GLN A 292 9.68 -4.42 -1.41
C GLN A 292 10.44 -4.61 -2.72
N GLN A 293 11.77 -4.52 -2.71
CA GLN A 293 12.59 -4.80 -3.89
C GLN A 293 12.48 -6.27 -4.31
N ALA A 294 12.59 -7.22 -3.37
CA ALA A 294 12.45 -8.64 -3.67
C ALA A 294 11.05 -8.97 -4.24
N LEU A 295 10.01 -8.32 -3.73
CA LEU A 295 8.66 -8.42 -4.28
C LEU A 295 8.58 -7.86 -5.70
N ALA A 296 9.18 -6.68 -5.96
CA ALA A 296 9.21 -6.05 -7.27
C ALA A 296 9.91 -6.93 -8.32
N ASP A 297 11.07 -7.49 -7.98
CA ASP A 297 11.85 -8.36 -8.86
C ASP A 297 11.06 -9.63 -9.22
N GLU A 298 10.41 -10.24 -8.23
CA GLU A 298 9.58 -11.42 -8.44
C GLU A 298 8.35 -11.12 -9.31
N PHE A 299 7.67 -10.00 -9.07
CA PHE A 299 6.52 -9.60 -9.87
C PHE A 299 6.90 -9.25 -11.31
N TYR A 300 8.12 -8.75 -11.53
CA TYR A 300 8.66 -8.56 -12.87
C TYR A 300 8.98 -9.91 -13.55
N GLN A 301 9.64 -10.84 -12.86
CA GLN A 301 9.94 -12.18 -13.39
C GLN A 301 8.69 -12.97 -13.77
N LEU A 302 7.60 -12.79 -13.03
CA LEU A 302 6.30 -13.40 -13.31
C LEU A 302 5.48 -12.65 -14.38
N GLY A 303 6.00 -11.56 -14.95
CA GLY A 303 5.30 -10.74 -15.94
C GLY A 303 4.06 -10.01 -15.39
N ILE A 304 3.95 -9.89 -14.06
CA ILE A 304 2.83 -9.22 -13.38
C ILE A 304 2.99 -7.70 -13.48
N VAL A 305 4.21 -7.20 -13.28
CA VAL A 305 4.60 -5.79 -13.47
C VAL A 305 5.37 -5.68 -14.79
N PRO A 306 5.07 -4.71 -15.67
CA PRO A 306 5.57 -4.69 -17.04
C PRO A 306 7.02 -4.24 -17.19
N LYS A 307 7.66 -3.74 -16.13
CA LYS A 307 9.05 -3.28 -16.16
C LYS A 307 9.76 -3.58 -14.84
N GLN A 308 11.07 -3.77 -14.92
CA GLN A 308 11.91 -3.89 -13.73
C GLN A 308 11.87 -2.56 -12.96
N LEU A 309 11.76 -2.64 -11.64
CA LEU A 309 11.69 -1.49 -10.75
C LEU A 309 12.90 -1.48 -9.81
N THR A 310 13.39 -0.29 -9.50
CA THR A 310 14.30 -0.06 -8.38
C THR A 310 13.49 0.67 -7.31
N THR A 311 13.00 -0.06 -6.31
CA THR A 311 12.09 0.49 -5.30
C THR A 311 12.78 1.56 -4.45
N GLY A 312 14.10 1.43 -4.27
CA GLY A 312 14.97 2.42 -3.63
C GLY A 312 14.94 3.82 -4.26
N ASP A 313 14.63 3.95 -5.55
CA ASP A 313 14.57 5.24 -6.25
C ASP A 313 13.48 6.16 -5.70
N ILE A 314 12.44 5.57 -5.10
CA ILE A 314 11.30 6.28 -4.53
C ILE A 314 11.21 6.08 -3.01
N VAL A 315 12.33 5.80 -2.34
CA VAL A 315 12.38 5.78 -0.87
C VAL A 315 12.80 7.16 -0.37
N TRP A 316 11.95 7.78 0.44
CA TRP A 316 12.30 9.01 1.14
C TRP A 316 12.67 8.71 2.59
N ARG A 317 13.73 9.37 3.07
CA ARG A 317 14.16 9.30 4.46
C ARG A 317 14.19 10.70 5.07
N PRO A 318 13.81 10.84 6.35
CA PRO A 318 14.04 12.09 7.07
C PRO A 318 15.52 12.47 7.01
N LYS A 319 15.82 13.75 6.81
CA LYS A 319 17.19 14.23 6.94
C LYS A 319 17.62 14.04 8.40
N ALA A 320 18.81 13.46 8.61
CA ALA A 320 19.41 13.46 9.94
C ALA A 320 19.52 14.91 10.42
N SER A 321 18.97 15.18 11.61
CA SER A 321 19.12 16.47 12.28
C SER A 321 20.53 16.65 12.81
#